data_AF-A0A8D6Y0A6-F1
#
_entry.id   AF-A0A8D6Y0A6-F1
#
_cell.length_a   1.000
_cell.length_b   1.000
_cell.length_c   1.000
_cell.angle_alpha   90.00
_cell.angle_beta   90.00
_cell.angle_gamma   90.00
#
_symmetry.space_group_name_H-M   'P 1'
#
loop_
_entity.id
_entity.type
_entity.pdbx_description
1 polymer ?
#
loop_
_entity_poly.entity_id
_entity_poly.type
_entity_poly.pdbx_seq_one_letter_code
_entity_poly.pdbx_strand_id
1 'polypeptide(L)' 'MAAGLADVVRRDLDGIVCGHIHRAALRMQAGHLYANTGDWVESLTALRETQSGALQLVNHHGDVLAELAPQPHAAQQRAA' A
#
# COMPACT_ATOMS: atom_id res chain seq x y z
N MET A 1 -4.71 6.58 -10.79
CA MET A 1 -5.07 6.07 -9.44
C MET A 1 -6.36 5.24 -9.43
N ALA A 2 -7.43 5.61 -10.15
CA ALA A 2 -8.72 4.90 -10.08
C ALA A 2 -8.73 3.46 -10.65
N ALA A 3 -7.98 3.19 -11.74
CA ALA A 3 -8.03 1.89 -12.41
C ALA A 3 -7.53 0.71 -11.56
N GLY A 4 -6.46 0.90 -10.78
CA GLY A 4 -5.90 -0.17 -9.94
C GLY A 4 -6.86 -0.59 -8.82
N LEU A 5 -7.51 0.38 -8.16
CA LEU A 5 -8.48 0.08 -7.10
C LEU A 5 -9.77 -0.52 -7.63
N ALA A 6 -10.19 -0.16 -8.85
CA ALA A 6 -11.33 -0.83 -9.48
C ALA A 6 -11.04 -2.33 -9.72
N ASP A 7 -9.82 -2.69 -10.08
CA ASP A 7 -9.44 -4.10 -10.27
C ASP A 7 -9.38 -4.87 -8.93
N VAL A 8 -8.95 -4.22 -7.85
CA VAL A 8 -8.99 -4.77 -6.48
C VAL A 8 -10.41 -5.19 -6.12
N VAL A 9 -11.39 -4.30 -6.30
CA VAL A 9 -12.80 -4.60 -6.02
C VAL A 9 -13.32 -5.72 -6.93
N ARG A 10 -13.03 -5.63 -8.23
CA ARG A 10 -13.50 -6.62 -9.22
C ARG A 10 -12.99 -8.03 -8.93
N ARG A 11 -11.78 -8.16 -8.36
CA ARG A 11 -11.11 -9.44 -8.10
C ARG A 11 -11.18 -9.88 -6.65
N ASP A 12 -11.90 -9.12 -5.83
CA ASP A 12 -12.07 -9.40 -4.41
C ASP A 12 -10.77 -9.48 -3.61
N LEU A 13 -9.91 -8.48 -3.76
CA LEU A 13 -8.62 -8.40 -3.10
C LEU A 13 -8.64 -7.40 -1.93
N ASP A 14 -7.75 -7.57 -0.97
CA ASP A 14 -7.60 -6.63 0.16
C ASP A 14 -6.96 -5.28 -0.26
N GLY A 15 -6.24 -5.26 -1.38
CA GLY A 15 -5.60 -4.06 -1.90
C GLY A 15 -4.62 -4.32 -3.03
N ILE A 16 -3.81 -3.32 -3.33
CA ILE A 16 -2.83 -3.33 -4.42
C ILE A 16 -1.50 -2.71 -4.01
N VAL A 17 -0.42 -3.37 -4.39
CA VAL A 17 0.95 -2.85 -4.41
C VAL A 17 1.33 -2.59 -5.86
N CYS A 18 1.73 -1.38 -6.21
CA CYS A 18 2.00 -0.98 -7.59
C CYS A 18 3.20 -0.04 -7.73
N GLY A 19 3.47 0.36 -8.99
CA GLY A 19 4.50 1.30 -9.42
C GLY A 19 4.02 2.17 -10.58
N HIS A 20 4.89 2.40 -11.58
CA HIS A 20 4.61 3.00 -12.89
C HIS A 20 4.28 4.51 -12.94
N ILE A 21 3.60 5.07 -11.94
CA ILE A 21 3.21 6.50 -11.94
C ILE A 21 4.18 7.42 -11.20
N HIS A 22 5.32 6.88 -10.73
CA HIS A 22 6.42 7.61 -10.08
C HIS A 22 5.99 8.47 -8.87
N ARG A 23 4.89 8.09 -8.22
CA ARG A 23 4.33 8.85 -7.10
C ARG A 23 4.11 7.96 -5.89
N ALA A 24 5.04 8.03 -4.95
CA ALA A 24 5.00 7.23 -3.74
C ALA A 24 3.69 7.46 -2.96
N ALA A 25 3.10 6.38 -2.46
CA ALA A 25 1.89 6.43 -1.66
C ALA A 25 1.76 5.18 -0.79
N LEU A 26 1.29 5.35 0.44
CA LEU A 26 0.84 4.25 1.28
C LEU A 26 -0.37 4.76 2.08
N ARG A 27 -1.56 4.22 1.79
CA ARG A 27 -2.80 4.61 2.45
C ARG A 27 -3.90 3.57 2.30
N MET A 28 -4.90 3.63 3.17
CA MET A 28 -6.19 3.01 2.95
C MET A 28 -7.07 3.91 2.08
N GLN A 29 -7.75 3.31 1.11
CA GLN A 29 -8.70 4.02 0.25
C GLN A 29 -9.94 3.16 0.04
N ALA A 30 -11.09 3.65 0.48
CA ALA A 30 -12.37 2.94 0.41
C ALA A 30 -12.28 1.49 0.96
N GLY A 31 -11.63 1.32 2.12
CA GLY A 31 -11.48 0.01 2.77
C GLY A 31 -10.38 -0.88 2.19
N HIS A 32 -9.70 -0.48 1.11
CA HIS A 32 -8.66 -1.28 0.46
C HIS A 32 -7.28 -0.65 0.62
N LEU A 33 -6.24 -1.47 0.70
CA LEU A 33 -4.86 -1.00 0.72
C LEU A 33 -4.47 -0.45 -0.66
N TYR A 34 -3.90 0.76 -0.67
CA TYR A 34 -3.21 1.32 -1.83
C TYR A 34 -1.76 1.64 -1.47
N ALA A 35 -0.85 0.83 -1.99
CA ALA A 35 0.58 1.03 -1.86
C ALA A 35 1.21 1.22 -3.24
N ASN A 36 2.00 2.27 -3.38
CA ASN A 36 2.73 2.59 -4.59
C ASN A 36 4.15 3.01 -4.22
N THR A 37 5.15 2.36 -4.79
CA THR A 37 6.51 2.86 -4.70
C THR A 37 6.65 4.06 -5.63
N GLY A 38 7.41 5.06 -5.19
CA GLY A 38 7.97 6.04 -6.10
C GLY A 38 9.04 5.40 -6.99
N ASP A 39 9.68 6.24 -7.79
CA ASP A 39 10.79 5.86 -8.66
C ASP A 39 12.14 5.95 -7.92
N TRP A 40 13.21 5.52 -8.59
CA TRP A 40 14.58 5.50 -8.04
C TRP A 40 15.45 6.66 -8.53
N VAL A 41 14.84 7.71 -9.08
CA VAL A 41 15.53 8.89 -9.60
C VAL A 41 15.17 10.10 -8.74
N GLU A 42 13.88 10.35 -8.55
CA GLU A 42 13.34 11.52 -7.86
C GLU A 42 12.84 11.16 -6.46
N SER A 43 12.01 10.12 -6.34
CA SER A 43 11.36 9.79 -5.07
C SER A 43 12.29 9.01 -4.13
N LEU A 44 13.06 8.06 -4.66
CA LEU A 44 13.96 7.18 -3.92
C LEU A 44 13.27 6.49 -2.73
N THR A 45 12.10 5.90 -2.98
CA THR A 45 11.28 5.26 -1.93
C THR A 45 11.16 3.75 -2.12
N ALA A 46 10.98 3.04 -1.01
CA ALA A 46 10.65 1.61 -0.98
C ALA A 46 9.46 1.33 -0.04
N LEU A 47 8.84 0.17 -0.22
CA LEU A 47 7.88 -0.37 0.74
C LEU A 47 8.59 -1.39 1.63
N ARG A 48 8.33 -1.31 2.94
CA ARG A 48 8.84 -2.22 3.95
C ARG A 48 7.66 -2.81 4.72
N GLU A 49 7.63 -4.12 4.89
CA GLU A 49 6.75 -4.78 5.85
C GLU A 49 7.56 -5.13 7.10
N THR A 50 7.05 -4.77 8.28
CA THR A 50 7.66 -5.10 9.56
C THR A 50 7.28 -6.53 9.98
N GLN A 51 8.01 -7.09 10.95
CA GLN A 51 7.67 -8.40 11.52
C GLN A 51 6.33 -8.42 12.25
N SER A 52 5.81 -7.25 12.66
CA SER A 52 4.47 -7.11 13.22
C SER A 52 3.37 -7.05 12.16
N GLY A 53 3.71 -7.01 10.87
CA GLY A 53 2.78 -6.88 9.75
C GLY A 53 2.40 -5.44 9.39
N ALA A 54 3.10 -4.44 9.95
CA ALA A 54 2.88 -3.04 9.59
C ALA A 54 3.57 -2.75 8.26
N LEU A 55 2.89 -2.00 7.38
CA LEU A 55 3.46 -1.55 6.13
C LEU A 55 4.01 -0.14 6.30
N GLN A 56 5.17 0.12 5.72
CA GLN A 56 5.85 1.40 5.77
C GLN A 56 6.32 1.81 4.39
N LEU A 57 6.16 3.09 4.07
CA LEU A 57 6.84 3.72 2.95
C LEU A 57 8.09 4.38 3.50
N VAL A 58 9.26 4.01 2.99
CA VAL A 58 10.55 4.52 3.45
C VAL A 58 11.29 5.24 2.34
N ASN A 59 12.12 6.23 2.67
CA ASN A 59 13.07 6.81 1.72
C ASN A 59 14.40 6.02 1.72
N HIS A 60 15.33 6.40 0.85
CA HIS A 60 16.66 5.78 0.75
C HIS A 60 17.58 6.00 1.97
N HIS A 61 17.25 6.95 2.85
CA HIS A 61 17.93 7.12 4.14
C HIS A 61 17.37 6.19 5.23
N GLY A 62 16.26 5.49 4.95
CA GLY A 62 15.57 4.62 5.90
C GLY A 62 14.52 5.33 6.74
N ASP A 63 14.26 6.62 6.50
CA ASP A 63 13.21 7.36 7.20
C ASP A 63 11.82 6.85 6.79
N VAL A 64 10.93 6.74 7.76
CA VAL A 64 9.54 6.34 7.52
C VAL A 64 8.73 7.57 7.09
N LEU A 65 8.25 7.55 5.85
CA LEU A 65 7.43 8.60 5.25
C LEU A 65 5.93 8.40 5.52
N ALA A 66 5.51 7.14 5.65
CA ALA A 66 4.15 6.77 6.01
C ALA A 66 4.16 5.36 6.63
N GLU A 67 3.23 5.08 7.53
CA GLU A 67 3.04 3.78 8.15
C GLU A 67 1.55 3.44 8.21
N LEU A 68 1.23 2.18 7.92
CA LEU A 68 -0.07 1.59 8.17
C LEU A 68 0.12 0.41 9.12
N ALA A 69 -0.67 0.42 10.20
CA ALA A 69 -0.77 -0.71 11.10
C ALA A 69 -1.21 -1.97 10.32
N PRO A 70 -0.92 -3.17 10.86
CA PRO A 70 -1.39 -4.42 10.28
C PRO A 70 -2.91 -4.35 10.09
N GLN A 71 -3.38 -4.60 8.88
CA GLN A 71 -4.81 -4.64 8.62
C GLN A 71 -5.33 -6.04 8.98
N PRO A 72 -6.35 -6.17 9.84
CA PRO A 72 -7.02 -7.45 10.01
C PRO A 72 -7.60 -7.85 8.65
N HIS A 73 -7.32 -9.07 8.20
CA HIS A 73 -7.80 -9.57 6.91
C HIS A 73 -9.29 -9.29 6.74
N ALA A 74 -9.70 -8.63 5.65
CA ALA A 74 -11.12 -8.32 5.39
C ALA A 74 -11.98 -9.59 5.30
N ALA A 75 -11.36 -10.76 5.10
CA ALA A 75 -11.98 -12.08 5.20
C ALA A 75 -12.71 -12.33 6.54
N GLN A 76 -12.27 -11.70 7.64
CA GLN A 76 -12.94 -11.84 8.95
C GLN A 76 -14.12 -10.87 9.13
N GLN A 77 -14.27 -9.86 8.27
CA GLN A 77 -15.31 -8.83 8.36
C GLN A 77 -16.48 -9.07 7.40
N ARG A 78 -16.37 -10.06 6.50
CA ARG A 78 -17.40 -10.45 5.51
C ARG A 78 -18.28 -11.63 5.96
N ALA A 79 -18.06 -12.13 7.17
CA ALA A 79 -18.78 -13.25 7.76
C ALA A 79 -19.83 -12.81 8.81
N ALA A 80 -20.39 -11.61 8.66
CA ALA A 80 -21.50 -11.11 9.48
C ALA A 80 -22.74 -10.84 8.61
#